data_AF-A0A8G1RQJ6-F1
#
_entry.id   AF-A0A8G1RQJ6-F1
#
_cell.length_a   1.000
_cell.length_b   1.000
_cell.length_c   1.000
_cell.angle_alpha   90.00
_cell.angle_beta   90.00
_cell.angle_gamma   90.00
#
_symmetry.space_group_name_H-M   'P 1'
#
loop_
_entity.id
_entity.type
_entity.pdbx_description
1 polymer ?
#
loop_
_entity_poly.entity_id
_entity_poly.type
_entity_poly.pdbx_seq_one_letter_code
_entity_poly.pdbx_strand_id
1 'polypeptide(L)'
;MWVPYYSVHFTSAQLGLRAYHLLREFAMQRQLAPPREMVTITEEWLAQKRPRDPHKAEEFDKEWADKKGWLMKPKDRARVVMNQKATSVADVAAVLDIQAEEIANGFASGQRGYLGKAARRRRRQARIKEAAVAARQAARVADFEKVLSKPQIDYKIQEVVEDDPATAALLQAENGVKILWTDLHDAQFAAQWPDRVRHGELDLTRDHVMPGQKRIHTGDIEILADNAFKEKGVEAEADAVPEKN
;
A
#
# COMPACT_ATOMS: atom_id res chain seq x y z
N MET A 1 13.78 -11.61 3.14
CA MET A 1 14.09 -10.18 2.96
C MET A 1 12.79 -9.49 2.59
N TRP A 2 12.44 -8.39 3.23
CA TRP A 2 11.20 -7.65 2.93
C TRP A 2 11.55 -6.47 2.03
N VAL A 3 10.89 -6.40 0.87
CA VAL A 3 11.07 -5.36 -0.14
C VAL A 3 9.70 -4.73 -0.35
N PRO A 4 9.59 -3.39 -0.48
CA PRO A 4 8.34 -2.76 -0.85
C PRO A 4 7.86 -3.36 -2.16
N TYR A 5 6.57 -3.68 -2.25
CA TYR A 5 5.99 -4.27 -3.46
C TYR A 5 5.40 -3.17 -4.37
N TYR A 6 4.65 -2.26 -3.76
CA TYR A 6 4.18 -1.04 -4.37
C TYR A 6 3.87 -0.02 -3.26
N SER A 7 3.79 1.26 -3.61
CA SER A 7 3.26 2.31 -2.72
C SER A 7 2.09 3.01 -3.39
N VAL A 8 1.06 3.36 -2.59
CA VAL A 8 -0.16 4.03 -3.07
C VAL A 8 -0.26 5.38 -2.39
N HIS A 9 -0.35 6.42 -3.20
CA HIS A 9 -0.38 7.81 -2.79
C HIS A 9 -1.77 8.40 -3.05
N PHE A 10 -2.33 9.04 -2.03
CA PHE A 10 -3.69 9.58 -2.04
C PHE A 10 -3.66 11.08 -1.79
N THR A 11 -4.64 11.81 -2.32
CA THR A 11 -4.83 13.24 -2.06
C THR A 11 -5.15 13.60 -0.62
N SER A 12 -5.74 12.67 0.13
CA SER A 12 -6.14 12.90 1.52
C SER A 12 -5.89 11.68 2.39
N ALA A 13 -5.49 11.95 3.64
CA ALA A 13 -5.22 10.90 4.64
C ALA A 13 -6.47 10.05 4.96
N GLN A 14 -7.68 10.61 4.85
CA GLN A 14 -8.92 9.87 5.09
C GLN A 14 -9.16 8.77 4.04
N LEU A 15 -8.88 9.07 2.77
CA LEU A 15 -8.96 8.09 1.69
C LEU A 15 -7.89 7.01 1.87
N GLY A 16 -6.65 7.40 2.20
CA GLY A 16 -5.58 6.43 2.47
C GLY A 16 -5.90 5.49 3.62
N LEU A 17 -6.41 6.02 4.75
CA LEU A 17 -6.79 5.21 5.90
C LEU A 17 -7.94 4.24 5.57
N ARG A 18 -8.93 4.71 4.81
CA ARG A 18 -10.05 3.87 4.37
C ARG A 18 -9.58 2.75 3.46
N ALA A 19 -8.70 3.06 2.50
CA ALA A 19 -8.12 2.06 1.60
C ALA A 19 -7.36 1.00 2.40
N TYR A 20 -6.51 1.43 3.34
CA TYR A 20 -5.76 0.51 4.20
C TYR A 20 -6.67 -0.43 5.00
N HIS A 21 -7.76 0.09 5.57
CA HIS A 21 -8.73 -0.75 6.28
C HIS A 21 -9.38 -1.80 5.36
N LEU A 22 -9.83 -1.40 4.17
CA LEU A 22 -10.46 -2.32 3.21
C LEU A 22 -9.48 -3.40 2.73
N LEU A 23 -8.26 -3.02 2.37
CA LEU A 23 -7.21 -3.97 1.96
C LEU A 23 -6.92 -4.99 3.06
N ARG A 24 -6.87 -4.54 4.32
CA ARG A 24 -6.67 -5.42 5.47
C ARG A 24 -7.84 -6.37 5.67
N GLU A 25 -9.07 -5.88 5.50
CA GLU A 25 -10.29 -6.70 5.59
C GLU A 25 -10.32 -7.78 4.51
N PHE A 26 -10.00 -7.43 3.26
CA PHE A 26 -9.92 -8.40 2.15
C PHE A 26 -8.84 -9.45 2.36
N ALA A 27 -7.64 -9.03 2.78
CA ALA A 27 -6.56 -9.97 3.10
C ALA A 27 -6.96 -10.93 4.23
N MET A 28 -7.60 -10.42 5.30
CA MET A 28 -8.08 -11.24 6.41
C MET A 28 -9.16 -12.22 5.98
N GLN A 29 -10.15 -11.77 5.19
CA GLN A 29 -11.21 -12.63 4.68
C GLN A 29 -10.65 -13.78 3.84
N ARG A 30 -9.69 -13.52 2.96
CA ARG A 30 -9.06 -14.58 2.15
C ARG A 30 -8.26 -15.58 2.96
N GLN A 31 -7.62 -15.15 4.04
CA GLN A 31 -6.85 -16.08 4.89
C GLN A 31 -7.76 -16.97 5.73
N LEU A 32 -8.85 -16.42 6.25
CA LEU A 32 -9.77 -17.13 7.15
C LEU A 32 -10.83 -17.94 6.41
N ALA A 33 -11.31 -17.42 5.28
CA ALA A 33 -12.37 -18.00 4.46
C ALA A 33 -12.03 -17.83 2.97
N PRO A 34 -10.97 -18.50 2.46
CA PRO A 34 -10.60 -18.40 1.06
C PRO A 34 -11.76 -18.88 0.16
N PRO A 35 -11.96 -18.23 -1.00
CA PRO A 35 -12.96 -18.69 -1.96
C PRO A 35 -12.66 -20.13 -2.38
N ARG A 36 -13.72 -20.92 -2.59
CA ARG A 36 -13.57 -22.35 -2.87
C ARG A 36 -12.69 -22.62 -4.09
N GLU A 37 -12.84 -21.80 -5.12
CA GLU A 37 -12.05 -21.85 -6.37
C GLU A 37 -10.54 -21.78 -6.13
N MET A 38 -10.10 -21.00 -5.13
CA MET A 38 -8.68 -20.85 -4.78
C MET A 38 -8.09 -22.11 -4.13
N VAL A 39 -8.89 -22.89 -3.41
CA VAL A 39 -8.44 -24.08 -2.66
C VAL A 39 -8.81 -25.40 -3.34
N THR A 40 -9.45 -25.34 -4.50
CA THR A 40 -9.80 -26.51 -5.33
C THR A 40 -8.78 -26.73 -6.44
N ILE A 41 -8.62 -27.99 -6.84
CA ILE A 41 -7.75 -28.37 -7.95
C ILE A 41 -8.35 -27.82 -9.26
N THR A 42 -7.71 -26.79 -9.80
CA THR A 42 -8.01 -26.19 -11.10
C THR A 42 -7.17 -26.82 -12.21
N GLU A 43 -7.57 -26.60 -13.46
CA GLU A 43 -6.78 -27.02 -14.64
C GLU A 43 -5.40 -26.34 -14.65
N GLU A 44 -5.35 -25.06 -14.28
CA GLU A 44 -4.11 -24.29 -14.16
C GLU A 44 -3.15 -24.92 -13.15
N TRP A 45 -3.67 -25.37 -12.00
CA TRP A 45 -2.86 -26.03 -10.99
C TRP A 45 -2.30 -27.37 -11.49
N LEU A 46 -3.11 -28.15 -12.20
CA LEU A 46 -2.67 -29.41 -12.81
C LEU A 46 -1.60 -29.17 -13.87
N ALA A 47 -1.79 -28.17 -14.74
CA ALA A 47 -0.80 -27.80 -15.76
C ALA A 47 0.52 -27.36 -15.12
N GLN A 48 0.48 -26.60 -14.03
CA GLN A 48 1.68 -26.15 -13.31
C GLN A 48 2.44 -27.30 -12.62
N LYS A 49 1.72 -28.32 -12.16
CA LYS A 49 2.31 -29.47 -11.42
C LYS A 49 2.70 -30.64 -12.31
N ARG A 50 2.27 -30.64 -13.57
CA ARG A 50 2.54 -31.71 -14.52
C ARG A 50 4.05 -31.90 -14.72
N PRO A 51 4.60 -33.10 -14.48
CA PRO A 51 6.00 -33.40 -14.76
C PRO A 51 6.34 -33.18 -16.24
N ARG A 52 7.59 -32.78 -16.51
CA ARG A 52 8.08 -32.56 -17.88
C ARG A 52 8.42 -33.87 -18.61
N ASP A 53 8.71 -34.94 -17.86
CA ASP A 53 9.00 -36.26 -18.40
C ASP A 53 7.73 -36.90 -18.99
N PRO A 54 7.72 -37.36 -20.26
CA PRO A 54 6.50 -37.86 -20.91
C PRO A 54 5.80 -39.01 -20.17
N HIS A 55 6.56 -40.03 -19.73
CA HIS A 55 5.98 -41.17 -19.02
C HIS A 55 5.35 -40.78 -17.68
N LYS A 56 6.02 -39.91 -16.90
CA LYS A 56 5.48 -39.43 -15.62
C LYS A 56 4.29 -38.49 -15.83
N ALA A 57 4.25 -37.76 -16.94
CA ALA A 57 3.11 -36.93 -17.30
C ALA A 57 1.86 -37.77 -17.57
N GLU A 58 1.98 -38.88 -18.31
CA GLU A 58 0.86 -39.80 -18.55
C GLU A 58 0.33 -40.44 -17.25
N GLU A 59 1.23 -40.85 -16.35
CA GLU A 59 0.84 -41.37 -15.03
C GLU A 59 0.13 -40.31 -14.19
N PHE A 60 0.65 -39.08 -14.19
CA PHE A 60 0.03 -37.95 -13.50
C PHE A 60 -1.36 -37.64 -14.05
N ASP A 61 -1.50 -37.56 -15.37
CA ASP A 61 -2.78 -37.23 -16.01
C ASP A 61 -3.87 -38.25 -15.65
N LYS A 62 -3.52 -39.55 -15.61
CA LYS A 62 -4.42 -40.63 -15.15
C LYS A 62 -4.80 -40.50 -13.67
N GLU A 63 -3.85 -40.14 -12.80
CA GLU A 63 -4.09 -40.06 -11.35
C GLU A 63 -4.97 -38.86 -10.95
N TRP A 64 -4.97 -37.80 -11.76
CA TRP A 64 -5.60 -36.51 -11.42
C TRP A 64 -6.83 -36.15 -12.25
N ALA A 65 -7.16 -36.91 -13.31
CA ALA A 65 -8.34 -36.69 -14.15
C ALA A 65 -9.65 -36.54 -13.35
N ASP A 66 -9.90 -37.45 -12.40
CA ASP A 66 -11.15 -37.47 -11.61
C ASP A 66 -11.13 -36.52 -10.41
N LYS A 67 -9.97 -35.92 -10.09
CA LYS A 67 -9.77 -35.08 -8.90
C LYS A 67 -9.98 -33.60 -9.18
N LYS A 68 -10.31 -33.22 -10.41
CA LYS A 68 -10.65 -31.83 -10.76
C LYS A 68 -11.82 -31.34 -9.90
N GLY A 69 -11.68 -30.14 -9.31
CA GLY A 69 -12.68 -29.55 -8.41
C GLY A 69 -12.68 -30.09 -6.97
N TRP A 70 -11.85 -31.08 -6.65
CA TRP A 70 -11.64 -31.52 -5.27
C TRP A 70 -10.79 -30.50 -4.52
N LEU A 71 -10.93 -30.48 -3.19
CA LEU A 71 -10.06 -29.66 -2.34
C LEU A 71 -8.61 -30.13 -2.47
N MET A 72 -7.69 -29.19 -2.65
CA MET A 72 -6.26 -29.49 -2.66
C MET A 72 -5.80 -30.06 -1.32
N LYS A 73 -4.66 -30.74 -1.34
CA LYS A 73 -4.00 -31.25 -0.12
C LYS A 73 -3.65 -30.07 0.81
N PRO A 74 -3.63 -30.26 2.15
CA PRO A 74 -3.42 -29.16 3.10
C PRO A 74 -2.15 -28.33 2.85
N LYS A 75 -1.04 -28.97 2.45
CA LYS A 75 0.22 -28.29 2.12
C LYS A 75 0.10 -27.37 0.91
N ASP A 76 -0.63 -27.82 -0.12
CA ASP A 76 -0.83 -27.03 -1.34
C ASP A 76 -1.82 -25.89 -1.08
N ARG A 77 -2.90 -26.15 -0.32
CA ARG A 77 -3.83 -25.08 0.12
C ARG A 77 -3.10 -23.99 0.89
N ALA A 78 -2.25 -24.35 1.86
CA ALA A 78 -1.49 -23.38 2.63
C ALA A 78 -0.60 -22.52 1.74
N ARG A 79 0.08 -23.13 0.75
CA ARG A 79 0.92 -22.39 -0.21
C ARG A 79 0.12 -21.43 -1.07
N VAL A 80 -1.05 -21.86 -1.58
CA VAL A 80 -1.90 -20.99 -2.40
C VAL A 80 -2.47 -19.85 -1.57
N VAL A 81 -2.96 -20.11 -0.36
CA VAL A 81 -3.50 -19.09 0.55
C VAL A 81 -2.41 -18.09 0.99
N MET A 82 -1.17 -18.53 1.16
CA MET A 82 -0.05 -17.65 1.50
C MET A 82 0.42 -16.79 0.31
N ASN A 83 0.19 -17.23 -0.93
CA ASN A 83 0.57 -16.47 -2.11
C ASN A 83 -0.47 -15.38 -2.42
N GLN A 84 -0.32 -14.23 -1.77
CA GLN A 84 -1.25 -13.10 -1.88
C GLN A 84 -0.75 -12.00 -2.84
N LYS A 85 0.34 -12.20 -3.61
CA LYS A 85 0.98 -11.15 -4.41
C LYS A 85 0.05 -10.61 -5.52
N ALA A 86 -0.51 -11.50 -6.32
CA ALA A 86 -1.43 -11.10 -7.39
C ALA A 86 -2.78 -10.60 -6.82
N THR A 87 -3.28 -11.24 -5.77
CA THR A 87 -4.56 -10.89 -5.16
C THR A 87 -4.51 -9.54 -4.44
N SER A 88 -3.36 -9.14 -3.89
CA SER A 88 -3.21 -7.81 -3.29
C SER A 88 -3.30 -6.70 -4.34
N VAL A 89 -2.80 -6.92 -5.56
CA VAL A 89 -2.95 -5.98 -6.68
C VAL A 89 -4.41 -5.85 -7.10
N ALA A 90 -5.09 -6.99 -7.30
CA ALA A 90 -6.51 -7.00 -7.64
C ALA A 90 -7.37 -6.32 -6.56
N ASP A 91 -7.01 -6.48 -5.29
CA ASP A 91 -7.68 -5.78 -4.19
C ASP A 91 -7.48 -4.27 -4.24
N VAL A 92 -6.30 -3.79 -4.57
CA VAL A 92 -6.07 -2.35 -4.68
C VAL A 92 -7.00 -1.77 -5.74
N ALA A 93 -7.10 -2.40 -6.91
CA ALA A 93 -8.05 -1.97 -7.94
C ALA A 93 -9.50 -1.97 -7.42
N ALA A 94 -9.94 -3.07 -6.80
CA ALA A 94 -11.29 -3.17 -6.25
C ALA A 94 -11.58 -2.14 -5.14
N VAL A 95 -10.60 -1.86 -4.26
CA VAL A 95 -10.70 -0.84 -3.22
C VAL A 95 -10.82 0.55 -3.84
N LEU A 96 -10.08 0.83 -4.91
CA LEU A 96 -10.14 2.12 -5.60
C LEU A 96 -11.47 2.32 -6.31
N ASP A 97 -12.09 1.26 -6.83
CA ASP A 97 -13.45 1.30 -7.39
C ASP A 97 -14.48 1.60 -6.29
N ILE A 98 -14.43 0.85 -5.17
CA ILE A 98 -15.28 1.09 -3.99
C ILE A 98 -15.12 2.53 -3.50
N GLN A 99 -13.89 3.05 -3.49
CA GLN A 99 -13.64 4.43 -3.07
C GLN A 99 -14.21 5.45 -4.05
N ALA A 100 -14.22 5.18 -5.35
CA ALA A 100 -14.80 6.08 -6.33
C ALA A 100 -16.32 6.22 -6.07
N GLU A 101 -16.98 5.09 -5.83
CA GLU A 101 -18.39 5.07 -5.42
C GLU A 101 -18.61 5.75 -4.05
N GLU A 102 -17.73 5.52 -3.07
CA GLU A 102 -17.84 6.15 -1.76
C GLU A 102 -17.70 7.68 -1.89
N ILE A 103 -16.76 8.18 -2.70
CA ILE A 103 -16.58 9.62 -2.96
C ILE A 103 -17.81 10.20 -3.65
N ALA A 104 -18.36 9.52 -4.66
CA ALA A 104 -19.61 9.92 -5.31
C ALA A 104 -20.78 10.00 -4.30
N ASN A 105 -20.80 9.10 -3.32
CA ASN A 105 -21.77 9.10 -2.21
C ASN A 105 -21.45 10.12 -1.09
N GLY A 106 -20.46 11.00 -1.27
CA GLY A 106 -20.10 12.04 -0.31
C GLY A 106 -19.23 11.57 0.87
N PHE A 107 -18.51 10.45 0.69
CA PHE A 107 -17.41 10.08 1.58
C PHE A 107 -16.28 11.12 1.47
N ALA A 108 -15.56 11.38 2.57
CA ALA A 108 -14.63 12.50 2.76
C ALA A 108 -15.23 13.92 2.74
N SER A 109 -16.24 14.22 1.90
CA SER A 109 -16.93 15.53 1.91
C SER A 109 -17.82 15.75 3.14
N GLY A 110 -18.08 14.68 3.91
CA GLY A 110 -18.90 14.71 5.12
C GLY A 110 -20.40 14.74 4.86
N GLN A 111 -20.81 14.74 3.58
CA GLN A 111 -22.20 14.76 3.12
C GLN A 111 -22.87 13.38 3.12
N ARG A 112 -22.12 12.30 3.38
CA ARG A 112 -22.66 10.92 3.43
C ARG A 112 -23.76 10.77 4.49
N GLY A 113 -25.00 10.68 4.02
CA GLY A 113 -26.19 10.23 4.75
C GLY A 113 -26.71 11.13 5.87
N TYR A 114 -27.97 10.92 6.29
CA TYR A 114 -28.53 11.58 7.47
C TYR A 114 -27.92 11.00 8.76
N LEU A 115 -27.07 11.76 9.45
CA LEU A 115 -26.54 11.32 10.73
C LEU A 115 -27.57 11.53 11.85
N GLY A 116 -27.86 10.45 12.58
CA GLY A 116 -28.57 10.52 13.86
C GLY A 116 -27.81 11.34 14.92
N LYS A 117 -28.53 11.81 15.95
CA LYS A 117 -27.99 12.70 17.01
C LYS A 117 -26.73 12.14 17.68
N ALA A 118 -26.71 10.84 17.98
CA ALA A 118 -25.55 10.18 18.59
C ALA A 118 -24.31 10.17 17.68
N ALA A 119 -24.48 9.91 16.38
CA ALA A 119 -23.40 9.93 15.42
C ALA A 119 -22.80 11.35 15.26
N ARG A 120 -23.64 12.39 15.26
CA ARG A 120 -23.17 13.79 15.26
C ARG A 120 -22.35 14.12 16.51
N ARG A 121 -22.80 13.67 17.70
CA ARG A 121 -22.06 13.84 18.96
C ARG A 121 -20.69 13.16 18.89
N ARG A 122 -20.62 11.91 18.39
CA ARG A 122 -19.35 11.18 18.21
C ARG A 122 -18.42 11.89 17.23
N ARG A 123 -18.92 12.39 16.09
CA ARG A 123 -18.10 13.18 15.14
C ARG A 123 -17.55 14.45 15.77
N ARG A 124 -18.38 15.20 16.52
CA ARG A 124 -17.91 16.40 17.23
C ARG A 124 -16.82 16.05 18.25
N GLN A 125 -17.02 14.99 19.04
CA GLN A 125 -16.01 14.50 19.98
C GLN A 125 -14.73 14.03 19.28
N ALA A 126 -14.84 13.35 18.14
CA ALA A 126 -13.69 12.92 17.34
C ALA A 126 -12.89 14.13 16.84
N ARG A 127 -13.55 15.14 16.25
CA ARG A 127 -12.88 16.38 15.81
C ARG A 127 -12.20 17.13 16.96
N ILE A 128 -12.84 17.19 18.13
CA ILE A 128 -12.23 17.80 19.32
C ILE A 128 -10.98 17.03 19.74
N LYS A 129 -11.02 15.68 19.71
CA LYS A 129 -9.86 14.84 20.02
C LYS A 129 -8.75 15.00 18.99
N GLU A 130 -9.07 14.99 17.69
CA GLU A 130 -8.12 15.22 16.60
C GLU A 130 -7.45 16.58 16.75
N ALA A 131 -8.21 17.65 16.99
CA ALA A 131 -7.66 18.98 17.23
C ALA A 131 -6.76 19.02 18.47
N ALA A 132 -7.14 18.33 19.55
CA ALA A 132 -6.31 18.23 20.76
C ALA A 132 -5.01 17.45 20.51
N VAL A 133 -5.05 16.38 19.70
CA VAL A 133 -3.85 15.62 19.32
C VAL A 133 -2.95 16.46 18.41
N ALA A 134 -3.51 17.14 17.40
CA ALA A 134 -2.78 18.03 16.51
C ALA A 134 -2.09 19.17 17.28
N ALA A 135 -2.79 19.79 18.25
CA ALA A 135 -2.21 20.82 19.11
C ALA A 135 -1.04 20.27 19.96
N ARG A 136 -1.16 19.05 20.49
CA ARG A 136 -0.06 18.38 21.24
C ARG A 136 1.13 18.05 20.34
N GLN A 137 0.89 17.61 19.11
CA GLN A 137 1.94 17.34 18.13
C GLN A 137 2.65 18.64 17.74
N ALA A 138 1.91 19.70 17.42
CA ALA A 138 2.47 21.01 17.10
C ALA A 138 3.32 21.58 18.26
N ALA A 139 2.85 21.45 19.50
CA ALA A 139 3.64 21.85 20.67
C ALA A 139 4.94 21.04 20.80
N ARG A 140 4.88 19.71 20.60
CA ARG A 140 6.06 18.84 20.63
C ARG A 140 7.06 19.20 19.53
N VAL A 141 6.59 19.48 18.31
CA VAL A 141 7.44 19.91 17.19
C VAL A 141 8.11 21.24 17.53
N ALA A 142 7.35 22.24 18.01
CA ALA A 142 7.90 23.54 18.40
C ALA A 142 8.91 23.45 19.55
N ASP A 143 8.66 22.60 20.55
CA ASP A 143 9.62 22.35 21.64
C ASP A 143 10.89 21.67 21.11
N PHE A 144 10.76 20.75 20.14
CA PHE A 144 11.91 20.10 19.51
C PHE A 144 12.73 21.08 18.65
N GLU A 145 12.06 21.97 17.89
CA GLU A 145 12.73 23.06 17.13
C GLU A 145 13.57 23.93 18.07
N LYS A 146 13.02 24.33 19.21
CA LYS A 146 13.75 25.13 20.21
C LYS A 146 14.97 24.39 20.77
N VAL A 147 14.84 23.10 21.06
CA VAL A 147 15.94 22.28 21.61
C VAL A 147 17.07 22.10 20.59
N LEU A 148 16.72 21.99 19.30
CA LEU A 148 17.69 21.86 18.22
C LEU A 148 18.34 23.20 17.84
N SER A 149 17.58 24.30 17.88
CA SER A 149 18.08 25.65 17.57
C SER A 149 19.21 26.06 18.52
N LYS A 150 20.34 26.48 17.95
CA LYS A 150 21.48 27.06 18.69
C LYS A 150 21.53 28.57 18.41
N PRO A 151 22.20 29.39 19.23
CA PRO A 151 22.22 30.86 19.07
C PRO A 151 22.71 31.38 17.70
N GLN A 152 23.33 30.52 16.89
CA GLN A 152 23.85 30.84 15.56
C GLN A 152 23.10 30.14 14.42
N ILE A 153 22.25 29.13 14.69
CA ILE A 153 21.59 28.31 13.66
C ILE A 153 20.18 27.94 14.13
N ASP A 154 19.18 28.43 13.40
CA ASP A 154 17.78 28.07 13.58
C ASP A 154 17.45 26.82 12.75
N TYR A 155 17.10 25.73 13.43
CA TYR A 155 16.61 24.51 12.76
C TYR A 155 15.08 24.53 12.75
N LYS A 156 14.50 24.48 11.56
CA LYS A 156 13.04 24.31 11.37
C LYS A 156 12.75 22.86 11.01
N ILE A 157 11.75 22.28 11.66
CA ILE A 157 11.25 20.94 11.32
C ILE A 157 10.13 21.16 10.32
N GLN A 158 10.46 20.97 9.05
CA GLN A 158 9.45 20.90 8.01
C GLN A 158 9.05 19.44 7.85
N GLU A 159 7.75 19.17 7.69
CA GLU A 159 7.36 17.94 7.04
C GLU A 159 7.98 17.99 5.64
N VAL A 160 8.78 16.97 5.32
CA VAL A 160 9.38 16.82 3.99
C VAL A 160 8.24 16.53 3.01
N VAL A 161 7.60 17.58 2.52
CA VAL A 161 6.66 17.52 1.40
C VAL A 161 7.51 17.54 0.13
N GLU A 162 8.25 16.45 -0.09
CA GLU A 162 8.90 16.18 -1.37
C GLU A 162 7.87 15.55 -2.32
N ASP A 163 6.81 16.30 -2.60
CA ASP A 163 6.00 16.05 -3.78
C ASP A 163 6.53 16.94 -4.90
N ASP A 164 6.85 16.38 -6.07
CA ASP A 164 7.02 17.21 -7.25
C ASP A 164 5.76 18.08 -7.39
N PRO A 165 5.89 19.39 -7.64
CA PRO A 165 4.73 20.26 -7.83
C PRO A 165 3.83 19.76 -8.96
N ALA A 166 4.39 19.06 -9.96
CA ALA A 166 3.66 18.39 -11.01
C ALA A 166 2.83 17.19 -10.51
N THR A 167 3.41 16.36 -9.62
CA THR A 167 2.72 15.20 -9.03
C THR A 167 1.60 15.65 -8.09
N ALA A 168 1.84 16.66 -7.26
CA ALA A 168 0.83 17.26 -6.39
C ALA A 168 -0.32 17.88 -7.20
N ALA A 169 -0.02 18.63 -8.26
CA ALA A 169 -1.04 19.23 -9.13
C ALA A 169 -1.87 18.16 -9.87
N LEU A 170 -1.24 17.06 -10.32
CA LEU A 170 -1.91 15.93 -10.95
C LEU A 170 -2.82 15.15 -9.99
N LEU A 171 -2.39 14.95 -8.74
CA LEU A 171 -3.21 14.31 -7.71
C LEU A 171 -4.41 15.19 -7.32
N GLN A 172 -4.22 16.51 -7.26
CA GLN A 172 -5.29 17.46 -6.92
C GLN A 172 -6.40 17.55 -7.96
N ALA A 173 -6.12 17.24 -9.24
CA ALA A 173 -7.15 17.08 -10.25
C ALA A 173 -7.93 15.76 -10.00
N GLU A 174 -9.25 15.85 -9.83
CA GLU A 174 -10.19 14.71 -9.77
C GLU A 174 -9.94 13.64 -8.69
N ASN A 175 -9.29 13.98 -7.57
CA ASN A 175 -8.89 13.00 -6.54
C ASN A 175 -8.06 11.84 -7.13
N GLY A 176 -7.06 12.19 -7.94
CA GLY A 176 -6.15 11.23 -8.56
C GLY A 176 -5.42 10.37 -7.53
N VAL A 177 -5.08 9.14 -7.92
CA VAL A 177 -4.32 8.20 -7.10
C VAL A 177 -3.07 7.77 -7.88
N LYS A 178 -1.90 7.87 -7.25
CA LYS A 178 -0.63 7.44 -7.86
C LYS A 178 -0.17 6.15 -7.21
N ILE A 179 0.14 5.15 -8.03
CA ILE A 179 0.68 3.88 -7.58
C ILE A 179 2.09 3.73 -8.15
N LEU A 180 3.07 3.59 -7.26
CA LEU A 180 4.46 3.33 -7.64
C LEU A 180 4.77 1.85 -7.47
N TRP A 181 5.23 1.21 -8.53
CA TRP A 181 5.48 -0.23 -8.61
C TRP A 181 6.96 -0.55 -8.64
N THR A 182 7.41 -1.60 -7.94
CA THR A 182 8.77 -2.12 -8.18
C THR A 182 8.95 -2.70 -9.57
N ASP A 183 7.90 -3.32 -10.09
CA ASP A 183 7.82 -3.84 -11.45
C ASP A 183 6.47 -3.42 -12.03
N LEU A 184 6.51 -2.65 -13.12
CA LEU A 184 5.31 -2.16 -13.79
C LEU A 184 4.44 -3.30 -14.34
N HIS A 185 5.00 -4.48 -14.61
CA HIS A 185 4.23 -5.63 -15.07
C HIS A 185 3.26 -6.17 -14.01
N ASP A 186 3.58 -5.97 -12.73
CA ASP A 186 2.71 -6.42 -11.64
C ASP A 186 1.35 -5.68 -11.65
N ALA A 187 1.24 -4.51 -12.31
CA ALA A 187 -0.03 -3.81 -12.50
C ALA A 187 -1.06 -4.61 -13.34
N GLN A 188 -0.61 -5.59 -14.13
CA GLN A 188 -1.46 -6.43 -14.99
C GLN A 188 -2.27 -7.48 -14.21
N PHE A 189 -1.96 -7.71 -12.93
CA PHE A 189 -2.73 -8.64 -12.10
C PHE A 189 -4.15 -8.15 -11.80
N ALA A 190 -4.42 -6.85 -11.93
CA ALA A 190 -5.77 -6.32 -11.90
C ALA A 190 -6.36 -6.36 -13.33
N ALA A 191 -7.61 -6.83 -13.44
CA ALA A 191 -8.30 -6.92 -14.73
C ALA A 191 -8.57 -5.54 -15.36
N GLN A 192 -8.82 -4.53 -14.52
CA GLN A 192 -9.06 -3.15 -14.92
C GLN A 192 -8.62 -2.20 -13.82
N TRP A 193 -8.34 -0.96 -14.20
CA TRP A 193 -8.01 0.14 -13.29
C TRP A 193 -8.96 1.32 -13.55
N PRO A 194 -9.42 2.03 -12.50
CA PRO A 194 -10.21 3.25 -12.70
C PRO A 194 -9.36 4.38 -13.31
N ASP A 195 -9.99 5.22 -14.15
CA ASP A 195 -9.31 6.25 -14.98
C ASP A 195 -8.45 7.26 -14.19
N ARG A 196 -8.79 7.47 -12.92
CA ARG A 196 -8.07 8.37 -12.00
C ARG A 196 -6.74 7.81 -11.47
N VAL A 197 -6.41 6.57 -11.79
CA VAL A 197 -5.20 5.90 -11.32
C VAL A 197 -4.06 6.14 -12.31
N ARG A 198 -2.93 6.59 -11.78
CA ARG A 198 -1.68 6.74 -12.52
C ARG A 198 -0.65 5.76 -11.97
N HIS A 199 0.05 5.09 -12.87
CA HIS A 199 1.09 4.14 -12.52
C HIS A 199 2.47 4.77 -12.79
N GLY A 200 3.40 4.57 -11.86
CA GLY A 200 4.80 4.95 -11.99
C GLY A 200 5.72 3.82 -11.51
N GLU A 201 7.01 3.93 -11.82
CA GLU A 201 8.02 3.00 -11.31
C GLU A 201 8.55 3.51 -9.96
N LEU A 202 8.67 2.63 -8.97
CA LEU A 202 9.17 2.94 -7.65
C LEU A 202 10.69 2.99 -7.66
N ASP A 203 11.26 4.11 -7.21
CA ASP A 203 12.70 4.19 -6.98
C ASP A 203 13.11 3.37 -5.76
N LEU A 204 13.87 2.31 -6.00
CA LEU A 204 14.31 1.36 -4.98
C LEU A 204 15.61 1.86 -4.34
N THR A 205 15.48 2.71 -3.34
CA THR A 205 16.63 3.08 -2.51
C THR A 205 16.98 1.96 -1.53
N ARG A 206 18.26 1.85 -1.13
CA ARG A 206 18.71 0.81 -0.18
C ARG A 206 18.01 0.91 1.18
N ASP A 207 17.57 2.10 1.54
CA ASP A 207 16.87 2.40 2.79
C ASP A 207 15.46 1.79 2.81
N HIS A 208 14.85 1.57 1.65
CA HIS A 208 13.52 0.96 1.56
C HIS A 208 13.53 -0.56 1.73
N VAL A 209 14.71 -1.20 1.70
CA VAL A 209 14.85 -2.64 1.92
C VAL A 209 15.04 -2.90 3.40
N MET A 210 13.99 -3.42 4.06
CA MET A 210 14.09 -3.82 5.47
C MET A 210 15.03 -5.04 5.57
N PRO A 211 16.23 -4.88 6.16
CA PRO A 211 17.10 -6.03 6.38
C PRO A 211 16.34 -7.03 7.26
N GLY A 212 16.40 -8.32 6.91
CA GLY A 212 15.81 -9.36 7.76
C GLY A 212 16.30 -9.23 9.20
N GLN A 213 15.52 -9.74 10.17
CA GLN A 213 15.69 -9.60 11.62
C GLN A 213 17.15 -9.39 12.09
N LYS A 214 17.66 -8.16 12.06
CA LYS A 214 18.95 -7.79 12.65
C LYS A 214 18.74 -7.73 14.16
N ARG A 215 19.65 -8.34 14.94
CA ARG A 215 19.70 -8.10 16.39
C ARG A 215 20.04 -6.64 16.59
N ILE A 216 19.07 -5.84 17.03
CA ILE A 216 19.31 -4.44 17.41
C ILE A 216 20.29 -4.48 18.57
N HIS A 217 21.53 -4.05 18.34
CA HIS A 217 22.50 -3.83 19.40
C HIS A 217 22.17 -2.48 20.01
N THR A 218 22.12 -2.42 21.35
CA THR A 218 21.75 -1.25 22.12
C THR A 218 22.77 -0.13 21.89
N GLY A 219 22.53 0.77 20.93
CA GLY A 219 23.43 1.89 20.65
C GLY A 219 23.15 2.65 19.36
N ASP A 220 22.78 1.94 18.29
CA ASP A 220 22.59 2.56 16.97
C ASP A 220 21.11 2.58 16.60
N ILE A 221 20.43 3.71 16.85
CA ILE A 221 19.12 3.99 16.26
C ILE A 221 19.38 4.40 14.80
N GLU A 222 19.70 3.43 13.94
CA GLU A 222 19.59 3.62 12.49
C GLU A 222 18.10 3.80 12.17
N ILE A 223 17.71 5.00 11.76
CA ILE A 223 16.38 5.26 11.21
C ILE A 223 16.29 4.47 9.90
N LEU A 224 15.57 3.35 9.92
CA LEU A 224 15.54 2.37 8.83
C LEU A 224 14.74 2.85 7.60
N ALA A 225 13.97 3.94 7.70
CA ALA A 225 13.23 4.52 6.58
C ALA A 225 12.86 5.97 6.90
N ASP A 226 13.67 6.93 6.45
CA ASP A 226 13.40 8.37 6.61
C ASP A 226 12.84 9.00 5.31
N ASN A 227 13.14 8.38 4.16
CA ASN A 227 12.85 8.95 2.85
C ASN A 227 11.51 8.46 2.27
N ALA A 228 10.74 9.39 1.70
CA ALA A 228 9.51 9.10 0.96
C ALA A 228 9.78 8.16 -0.24
N PHE A 229 8.76 7.39 -0.63
CA PHE A 229 8.80 6.56 -1.82
C PHE A 229 8.65 7.43 -3.08
N LYS A 230 9.71 7.52 -3.89
CA LYS A 230 9.79 8.39 -5.08
C LYS A 230 9.57 7.62 -6.38
N GLU A 231 9.17 8.34 -7.42
CA GLU A 231 9.09 7.78 -8.77
C GLU A 231 10.47 7.79 -9.44
N LYS A 232 10.85 6.68 -10.07
CA LYS A 232 12.13 6.55 -10.76
C LYS A 232 12.16 7.44 -12.00
N GLY A 233 13.25 8.19 -12.19
CA GLY A 233 13.45 9.05 -13.35
C GLY A 233 12.86 10.45 -13.21
N VAL A 234 12.21 10.76 -12.07
CA VAL A 234 11.99 12.15 -11.66
C VAL A 234 13.18 12.56 -10.81
N GLU A 235 14.28 12.91 -11.48
CA GLU A 235 15.35 13.66 -10.81
C GLU A 235 14.74 15.01 -10.39
N ALA A 236 14.60 15.22 -9.09
CA ALA A 236 14.45 16.56 -8.58
C ALA A 236 15.69 17.35 -9.06
N GLU A 237 15.49 18.41 -9.84
CA GLU A 237 16.50 19.43 -10.17
C GLU A 237 16.95 20.18 -8.89
N ALA A 238 17.43 19.47 -7.87
CA ALA A 238 17.74 20.02 -6.56
C ALA A 238 19.21 19.79 -6.12
N ASP A 239 20.06 19.27 -7.00
CA ASP A 239 21.52 19.25 -6.79
C ASP A 239 22.27 20.28 -7.65
N ALA A 240 21.63 21.40 -7.99
CA ALA A 240 22.31 22.59 -8.49
C ALA A 240 22.66 23.53 -7.34
N VAL A 241 23.63 23.12 -6.49
CA VAL A 241 24.44 24.07 -5.72
C VAL A 241 25.93 23.86 -6.06
N PRO A 242 26.45 24.57 -7.08
CA PRO A 242 27.67 25.33 -6.94
C PRO A 242 27.25 26.76 -6.55
N GLU A 243 27.83 27.42 -5.57
CA GLU A 243 29.21 27.87 -5.60
C GLU A 243 29.71 28.11 -4.18
N LYS A 244 30.90 27.56 -3.90
CA LYS A 244 31.84 28.24 -3.02
C LYS A 244 32.26 29.53 -3.72
N ASN A 245 32.11 30.66 -3.05
CA ASN A 245 33.05 31.78 -3.05
C ASN A 245 32.95 32.51 -1.71
#